data_AF-A0A6C0CV24-F1
#
_entry.id   AF-A0A6C0CV24-F1
#
_cell.length_a   1.000
_cell.length_b   1.000
_cell.length_c   1.000
_cell.angle_alpha   90.00
_cell.angle_beta   90.00
_cell.angle_gamma   90.00
#
_symmetry.space_group_name_H-M   'P 1'
#
loop_
_entity.id
_entity.type
_entity.pdbx_description
1 polymer ?
#
loop_
_entity_poly.entity_id
_entity_poly.type
_entity_poly.pdbx_seq_one_letter_code
_entity_poly.pdbx_strand_id
1 'polypeptide(L)'
;MHSFQNEIILGSYLDCKESMYIEFKEFCLKEYIHNYLTTKQVKDMVHHGKLPKKFDYLVINNLERYIDIYLSKYASSFHNSKTKESSPMNFIIGVNDDSEITGIPFSGCIDALCDHLKQYMNQHIDFYMKDKCCLQFDIHTKECEIDQAYLDDSFLTNQIEHHNRIMNHFHICNKKYTKKRKQWFNTIMRYKGKLQNAVCDPLFIAEFTDYLKSIHKYEAFKEHLHTHYTYDPDQVKYFKDNPNHFMYWVIQYKDMKANEWMTKKPIPPSLQKLPNIEFCASTQLSMLRYRLIRENQKLKYFTIYITISKNNDCSKKLYFKDHRHHLWRTMCRMIDNNEPHSFDI
;
A
#
# COMPACT_ATOMS: atom_id res chain seq x y z
N MET A 1 42.81 -7.77 8.66
CA MET A 1 41.59 -7.65 9.49
C MET A 1 41.56 -6.23 10.04
N HIS A 2 40.83 -5.31 9.40
CA HIS A 2 40.49 -4.05 10.05
C HIS A 2 39.38 -4.35 11.05
N SER A 3 39.63 -4.13 12.34
CA SER A 3 38.59 -4.26 13.36
C SER A 3 37.53 -3.20 13.10
N PHE A 4 36.33 -3.62 12.70
CA PHE A 4 35.14 -2.77 12.65
C PHE A 4 34.68 -2.44 14.09
N GLN A 5 35.52 -1.78 14.87
CA GLN A 5 35.24 -1.31 16.23
C GLN A 5 34.75 0.14 16.23
N ASN A 6 34.23 0.62 15.10
CA ASN A 6 33.48 1.87 15.08
C ASN A 6 32.08 1.60 15.61
N GLU A 7 31.64 2.42 16.56
CA GLU A 7 30.26 2.49 17.01
C GLU A 7 29.34 2.69 15.80
N ILE A 8 28.26 1.92 15.75
CA ILE A 8 27.29 1.98 14.65
C ILE A 8 26.14 2.87 15.10
N ILE A 9 26.07 4.08 14.58
CA ILE A 9 25.01 5.04 14.93
C ILE A 9 23.82 4.88 13.97
N LEU A 10 22.63 4.71 14.51
CA LEU A 10 21.40 4.59 13.72
C LEU A 10 21.15 5.87 12.91
N GLY A 11 20.99 5.74 11.60
CA GLY A 11 20.78 6.86 10.66
C GLY A 11 22.06 7.52 10.14
N SER A 12 23.24 7.09 10.62
CA SER A 12 24.52 7.47 10.00
C SER A 12 24.87 6.53 8.85
N TYR A 13 26.05 6.72 8.24
CA TYR A 13 26.49 5.98 7.06
C TYR A 13 27.74 5.15 7.37
N LEU A 14 27.80 3.94 6.83
CA LEU A 14 29.04 3.16 6.83
C LEU A 14 30.08 3.81 5.92
N ASP A 15 31.35 3.71 6.32
CA ASP A 15 32.51 4.18 5.52
C ASP A 15 32.90 3.17 4.42
N CYS A 16 31.93 2.42 3.92
CA CYS A 16 32.10 1.49 2.82
C CYS A 16 30.83 1.40 1.99
N LYS A 17 31.00 1.14 0.69
CA LYS A 17 29.91 0.89 -0.25
C LYS A 17 29.78 -0.61 -0.52
N GLU A 18 28.66 -1.00 -1.13
CA GLU A 18 28.53 -2.33 -1.71
C GLU A 18 29.70 -2.61 -2.67
N SER A 19 30.15 -3.86 -2.68
CA SER A 19 31.27 -4.28 -3.51
C SER A 19 31.11 -5.73 -3.94
N MET A 20 32.15 -6.29 -4.55
CA MET A 20 32.22 -7.73 -4.83
C MET A 20 32.19 -8.61 -3.56
N TYR A 21 32.45 -8.01 -2.39
CA TYR A 21 32.55 -8.71 -1.11
C TYR A 21 31.52 -8.22 -0.09
N ILE A 22 30.73 -7.19 -0.41
CA ILE A 22 29.77 -6.59 0.52
C ILE A 22 28.44 -6.41 -0.20
N GLU A 23 27.37 -6.93 0.41
CA GLU A 23 25.99 -6.71 0.02
C GLU A 23 25.22 -6.13 1.21
N PHE A 24 24.55 -5.01 0.99
CA PHE A 24 23.67 -4.37 1.95
C PHE A 24 22.21 -4.72 1.63
N LYS A 25 21.39 -4.89 2.67
CA LYS A 25 19.93 -4.90 2.52
C LYS A 25 19.26 -4.17 3.66
N GLU A 26 18.45 -3.17 3.30
CA GLU A 26 17.55 -2.52 4.25
C GLU A 26 16.56 -3.55 4.81
N PHE A 27 16.18 -3.40 6.09
CA PHE A 27 15.15 -4.22 6.70
C PHE A 27 13.74 -3.70 6.35
N CYS A 28 13.11 -4.36 5.39
CA CYS A 28 11.75 -4.15 4.93
C CYS A 28 10.96 -5.44 5.08
N LEU A 29 9.65 -5.34 5.35
CA LEU A 29 8.79 -6.52 5.41
C LEU A 29 8.69 -7.18 4.03
N LYS A 30 9.06 -8.46 3.94
CA LYS A 30 9.01 -9.27 2.71
C LYS A 30 7.65 -9.88 2.44
N GLU A 31 6.76 -9.81 3.42
CA GLU A 31 5.39 -10.28 3.33
C GLU A 31 4.39 -9.15 3.58
N TYR A 32 3.15 -9.39 3.15
CA TYR A 32 2.06 -8.45 3.34
C TYR A 32 1.79 -8.27 4.85
N ILE A 33 1.97 -7.05 5.37
CA ILE A 33 1.88 -6.76 6.81
C ILE A 33 0.52 -7.16 7.43
N HIS A 34 -0.55 -7.13 6.64
CA HIS A 34 -1.87 -7.51 7.11
C HIS A 34 -2.09 -9.02 7.28
N ASN A 35 -1.13 -9.86 6.88
CA ASN A 35 -1.08 -11.26 7.30
C ASN A 35 -0.78 -11.38 8.81
N TYR A 36 -0.16 -10.36 9.40
CA TYR A 36 0.28 -10.34 10.80
C TYR A 36 -0.50 -9.35 11.66
N LEU A 37 -0.87 -8.19 11.11
CA LEU A 37 -1.43 -7.06 11.85
C LEU A 37 -2.74 -6.55 11.25
N THR A 38 -3.69 -6.23 12.11
CA THR A 38 -4.93 -5.55 11.70
C THR A 38 -4.64 -4.13 11.20
N THR A 39 -5.53 -3.58 10.37
CA THR A 39 -5.44 -2.17 9.90
C THR A 39 -5.30 -1.19 11.06
N LYS A 40 -6.02 -1.43 12.16
CA LYS A 40 -5.90 -0.60 13.37
C LYS A 40 -4.49 -0.66 13.97
N GLN A 41 -3.91 -1.84 14.10
CA GLN A 41 -2.55 -1.98 14.65
C GLN A 41 -1.49 -1.33 13.76
N VAL A 42 -1.61 -1.47 12.43
CA VAL A 42 -0.72 -0.78 11.49
C VAL A 42 -0.84 0.73 11.65
N LYS A 43 -2.08 1.24 11.73
CA LYS A 43 -2.34 2.66 11.95
C LYS A 43 -1.76 3.15 13.29
N ASP A 44 -2.00 2.43 14.38
CA ASP A 44 -1.48 2.78 15.71
C ASP A 44 0.06 2.79 15.73
N MET A 45 0.70 1.85 15.02
CA MET A 45 2.16 1.80 14.87
C MET A 45 2.68 3.00 14.07
N VAL A 46 2.08 3.28 12.90
CA VAL A 46 2.55 4.35 12.01
C VAL A 46 2.28 5.74 12.62
N HIS A 47 1.09 5.99 13.18
CA HIS A 47 0.70 7.31 13.67
C HIS A 47 1.16 7.58 15.09
N HIS A 48 1.32 6.54 15.92
CA HIS A 48 1.54 6.70 17.35
C HIS A 48 2.73 5.89 17.87
N GLY A 49 3.53 5.27 16.99
CA GLY A 49 4.69 4.47 17.40
C GLY A 49 4.34 3.24 18.24
N LYS A 50 3.06 2.87 18.37
CA LYS A 50 2.63 1.80 19.29
C LYS A 50 2.91 0.43 18.69
N LEU A 51 3.82 -0.33 19.31
CA LEU A 51 4.15 -1.67 18.86
C LEU A 51 3.04 -2.68 19.21
N PRO A 52 2.60 -3.52 18.26
CA PRO A 52 1.71 -4.63 18.56
C PRO A 52 2.44 -5.70 19.38
N LYS A 53 1.70 -6.45 20.21
CA LYS A 53 2.29 -7.53 21.04
C LYS A 53 3.09 -8.58 20.26
N LYS A 54 2.77 -8.79 18.98
CA LYS A 54 3.43 -9.77 18.09
C LYS A 54 4.56 -9.16 17.25
N PHE A 55 5.01 -7.94 17.56
CA PHE A 55 5.99 -7.24 16.73
C PHE A 55 7.31 -8.01 16.60
N ASP A 56 7.91 -8.43 17.72
CA ASP A 56 9.18 -9.17 17.70
C ASP A 56 9.07 -10.49 16.93
N TYR A 57 7.92 -11.17 17.01
CA TYR A 57 7.65 -12.37 16.21
C TYR A 57 7.61 -12.06 14.70
N LEU A 58 7.00 -10.94 14.32
CA LEU A 58 7.01 -10.46 12.93
C LEU A 58 8.44 -10.14 12.47
N VAL A 59 9.28 -9.56 13.33
CA VAL A 59 10.70 -9.30 13.03
C VAL A 59 11.46 -10.60 12.79
N ILE A 60 11.33 -11.58 13.69
CA ILE A 60 11.96 -12.91 13.56
C ILE A 60 11.54 -13.58 12.25
N ASN A 61 10.25 -13.71 12.00
CA ASN A 61 9.73 -14.32 10.78
C ASN A 61 10.24 -13.60 9.52
N ASN A 62 10.30 -12.27 9.55
CA ASN A 62 10.81 -11.51 8.42
C ASN A 62 12.30 -11.78 8.19
N LEU A 63 13.11 -11.92 9.24
CA LEU A 63 14.53 -12.28 9.13
C LEU A 63 14.73 -13.68 8.56
N GLU A 64 13.90 -14.65 8.94
CA GLU A 64 13.88 -15.97 8.30
C GLU A 64 13.59 -15.84 6.80
N ARG A 65 12.67 -14.95 6.40
CA ARG A 65 12.43 -14.65 4.97
C ARG A 65 13.62 -14.03 4.26
N TYR A 66 14.42 -13.21 4.93
CA TYR A 66 15.67 -12.71 4.35
C TYR A 66 16.62 -13.88 4.08
N ILE A 67 16.77 -14.81 5.03
CA ILE A 67 17.59 -16.00 4.86
C ILE A 67 17.06 -16.83 3.67
N ASP A 68 15.76 -17.08 3.63
CA ASP A 68 15.09 -17.84 2.56
C ASP A 68 15.39 -17.28 1.16
N ILE A 69 15.28 -15.96 1.01
CA ILE A 69 15.37 -15.28 -0.29
C ILE A 69 16.83 -15.08 -0.71
N TYR A 70 17.70 -14.72 0.24
CA TYR A 70 18.99 -14.11 -0.08
C TYR A 70 20.19 -15.00 0.24
N LEU A 71 20.17 -15.79 1.31
CA LEU A 71 21.38 -16.47 1.81
C LEU A 71 22.00 -17.38 0.75
N SER A 72 21.22 -18.36 0.27
CA SER A 72 21.73 -19.36 -0.68
C SER A 72 22.10 -18.73 -2.03
N LYS A 73 21.35 -17.70 -2.46
CA LYS A 73 21.63 -16.94 -3.69
C LYS A 73 22.99 -16.23 -3.60
N TYR A 74 23.22 -15.46 -2.54
CA TYR A 74 24.47 -14.72 -2.38
C TYR A 74 25.65 -15.64 -2.09
N ALA A 75 25.45 -16.73 -1.35
CA ALA A 75 26.47 -17.74 -1.14
C ALA A 75 26.91 -18.40 -2.46
N SER A 76 25.97 -18.77 -3.35
CA SER A 76 26.27 -19.26 -4.71
C SER A 76 27.01 -18.20 -5.54
N SER A 77 26.47 -16.98 -5.57
CA SER A 77 27.04 -15.84 -6.31
C SER A 77 28.50 -15.59 -5.93
N PHE A 78 28.77 -15.53 -4.63
CA PHE A 78 30.11 -15.30 -4.11
C PHE A 78 31.07 -16.47 -4.37
N HIS A 79 30.61 -17.70 -4.11
CA HIS A 79 31.43 -18.89 -4.32
C HIS A 79 31.95 -18.96 -5.76
N ASN A 80 31.05 -18.79 -6.73
CA ASN A 80 31.32 -18.96 -8.15
C ASN A 80 32.00 -17.75 -8.81
N SER A 81 32.17 -16.65 -8.07
CA SER A 81 32.87 -15.46 -8.55
C SER A 81 34.39 -15.68 -8.57
N LYS A 82 35.05 -15.22 -9.64
CA LYS A 82 36.51 -15.22 -9.76
C LYS A 82 37.10 -14.01 -9.01
N THR A 83 37.05 -14.03 -7.68
CA THR A 83 37.75 -13.05 -6.85
C THR A 83 39.20 -13.50 -6.66
N LYS A 84 40.17 -12.62 -6.93
CA LYS A 84 41.61 -12.91 -6.73
C LYS A 84 41.98 -12.98 -5.24
N GLU A 85 41.14 -12.41 -4.38
CA GLU A 85 41.35 -12.33 -2.94
C GLU A 85 40.47 -13.35 -2.21
N SER A 86 41.04 -13.91 -1.14
CA SER A 86 40.38 -14.80 -0.19
C SER A 86 39.52 -14.06 0.84
N SER A 87 39.07 -12.86 0.51
CA SER A 87 38.32 -11.98 1.40
C SER A 87 36.92 -12.55 1.61
N PRO A 88 36.45 -12.69 2.87
CA PRO A 88 35.10 -13.19 3.13
C PRO A 88 34.04 -12.21 2.59
N MET A 89 32.90 -12.74 2.18
CA MET A 89 31.74 -11.92 1.83
C MET A 89 30.99 -11.52 3.08
N ASN A 90 30.49 -10.29 3.13
CA ASN A 90 29.59 -9.81 4.17
C ASN A 90 28.24 -9.49 3.55
N PHE A 91 27.21 -10.22 3.99
CA PHE A 91 25.82 -9.86 3.74
C PHE A 91 25.27 -9.17 4.99
N ILE A 92 24.93 -7.89 4.86
CA ILE A 92 24.58 -7.04 6.01
C ILE A 92 23.13 -6.61 5.91
N ILE A 93 22.32 -6.97 6.91
CA ILE A 93 20.91 -6.60 7.01
C ILE A 93 20.76 -5.44 8.00
N GLY A 94 19.95 -4.46 7.63
CA GLY A 94 19.77 -3.21 8.39
C GLY A 94 20.64 -2.06 7.88
N VAL A 95 21.09 -2.14 6.62
CA VAL A 95 21.82 -1.09 5.91
C VAL A 95 21.23 -0.94 4.52
N ASN A 96 20.89 0.27 4.07
CA ASN A 96 20.34 0.48 2.73
C ASN A 96 21.44 0.57 1.65
N ASP A 97 21.03 0.68 0.39
CA ASP A 97 21.95 0.69 -0.76
C ASP A 97 22.85 1.96 -0.76
N ASP A 98 22.42 3.05 -0.12
CA ASP A 98 23.21 4.26 0.11
C ASP A 98 24.19 4.14 1.29
N SER A 99 24.31 2.94 1.89
CA SER A 99 25.15 2.65 3.06
C SER A 99 24.65 3.28 4.38
N GLU A 100 23.42 3.78 4.42
CA GLU A 100 22.78 4.27 5.65
C GLU A 100 22.44 3.10 6.57
N ILE A 101 22.81 3.23 7.85
CA ILE A 101 22.45 2.30 8.92
C ILE A 101 20.96 2.52 9.26
N THR A 102 20.10 1.68 8.70
CA THR A 102 18.65 1.73 8.91
C THR A 102 18.19 0.93 10.12
N GLY A 103 18.97 -0.09 10.51
CA GLY A 103 18.76 -0.93 11.68
C GLY A 103 17.53 -1.83 11.61
N ILE A 104 17.47 -2.78 12.54
CA ILE A 104 16.38 -3.74 12.69
C ILE A 104 15.76 -3.52 14.09
N PRO A 105 14.50 -3.09 14.19
CA PRO A 105 13.86 -2.85 15.48
C PRO A 105 13.53 -4.17 16.18
N PHE A 106 13.95 -4.35 17.43
CA PHE A 106 13.63 -5.54 18.23
C PHE A 106 13.69 -5.26 19.73
N SER A 107 12.73 -5.80 20.49
CA SER A 107 12.66 -5.63 21.96
C SER A 107 13.06 -6.90 22.72
N GLY A 108 13.30 -8.00 22.02
CA GLY A 108 13.67 -9.29 22.61
C GLY A 108 15.17 -9.42 22.93
N CYS A 109 15.58 -10.63 23.31
CA CYS A 109 16.98 -10.97 23.55
C CYS A 109 17.72 -11.18 22.22
N ILE A 110 18.72 -10.33 21.93
CA ILE A 110 19.48 -10.36 20.68
C ILE A 110 20.32 -11.65 20.57
N ASP A 111 20.93 -12.12 21.66
CA ASP A 111 21.73 -13.35 21.64
C ASP A 111 20.87 -14.57 21.26
N ALA A 112 19.68 -14.67 21.86
CA ALA A 112 18.72 -15.74 21.52
C ALA A 112 18.24 -15.65 20.06
N LEU A 113 18.05 -14.42 19.54
CA LEU A 113 17.75 -14.22 18.12
C LEU A 113 18.90 -14.69 17.23
N CYS A 114 20.15 -14.35 17.58
CA CYS A 114 21.34 -14.75 16.83
C CYS A 114 21.48 -16.27 16.77
N ASP A 115 21.31 -16.96 17.91
CA ASP A 115 21.34 -18.42 18.01
C ASP A 115 20.25 -19.07 17.14
N HIS A 116 19.02 -18.53 17.21
CA HIS A 116 17.90 -18.99 16.39
C HIS A 116 18.21 -18.85 14.89
N LEU A 117 18.66 -17.67 14.46
CA LEU A 117 19.01 -17.44 13.05
C LEU A 117 20.16 -18.35 12.60
N LYS A 118 21.17 -18.58 13.44
CA LYS A 118 22.27 -19.50 13.13
C LYS A 118 21.77 -20.92 12.91
N GLN A 119 20.88 -21.42 13.76
CA GLN A 119 20.25 -22.73 13.60
C GLN A 119 19.42 -22.79 12.30
N TYR A 120 18.62 -21.76 12.05
CA TYR A 120 17.78 -21.67 10.85
C TYR A 120 18.62 -21.63 9.56
N MET A 121 19.71 -20.85 9.54
CA MET A 121 20.63 -20.76 8.42
C MET A 121 21.25 -22.13 8.08
N ASN A 122 21.71 -22.87 9.09
CA ASN A 122 22.29 -24.20 8.89
C ASN A 122 21.29 -25.16 8.23
N GLN A 123 20.04 -25.17 8.72
CA GLN A 123 18.96 -25.96 8.12
C GLN A 123 18.65 -25.52 6.68
N HIS A 124 18.61 -24.21 6.45
CA HIS A 124 18.34 -23.64 5.14
C HIS A 124 19.42 -24.03 4.13
N ILE A 125 20.70 -23.86 4.46
CA ILE A 125 21.84 -24.23 3.62
C ILE A 125 21.81 -25.73 3.29
N ASP A 126 21.45 -26.57 4.24
CA ASP A 126 21.37 -28.01 4.04
C ASP A 126 20.36 -28.43 2.98
N PHE A 127 19.24 -27.71 2.90
CA PHE A 127 18.16 -28.01 1.96
C PHE A 127 18.29 -27.27 0.62
N TYR A 128 18.74 -26.02 0.64
CA TYR A 128 18.70 -25.12 -0.50
C TYR A 128 20.04 -25.00 -1.24
N MET A 129 21.10 -25.70 -0.82
CA MET A 129 22.41 -25.64 -1.49
C MET A 129 22.96 -27.03 -1.83
N LYS A 130 23.59 -27.15 -3.00
CA LYS A 130 24.34 -28.33 -3.45
C LYS A 130 25.83 -28.00 -3.58
N ASP A 131 26.68 -28.99 -3.38
CA ASP A 131 28.14 -28.88 -3.52
C ASP A 131 28.79 -27.83 -2.59
N LYS A 132 28.20 -27.61 -1.41
CA LYS A 132 28.64 -26.66 -0.36
C LYS A 132 29.98 -26.99 0.33
N CYS A 133 30.84 -27.80 -0.28
CA CYS A 133 31.95 -28.50 0.38
C CYS A 133 33.02 -27.61 1.03
N CYS A 134 33.00 -26.30 0.80
CA CYS A 134 34.01 -25.38 1.31
C CYS A 134 33.45 -24.10 1.94
N LEU A 135 32.13 -23.98 2.10
CA LEU A 135 31.53 -22.79 2.68
C LEU A 135 31.52 -22.84 4.20
N GLN A 136 31.89 -21.73 4.82
CA GLN A 136 31.73 -21.48 6.24
C GLN A 136 30.89 -20.22 6.41
N PHE A 137 29.93 -20.29 7.33
CA PHE A 137 29.02 -19.20 7.64
C PHE A 137 29.21 -18.79 9.09
N ASP A 138 29.28 -17.48 9.31
CA ASP A 138 29.23 -16.90 10.64
C ASP A 138 28.18 -15.79 10.66
N ILE A 139 27.53 -15.62 11.81
CA ILE A 139 26.53 -14.59 12.02
C ILE A 139 26.86 -13.86 13.32
N HIS A 140 26.86 -12.54 13.25
CA HIS A 140 26.94 -11.70 14.42
C HIS A 140 26.05 -10.48 14.27
N THR A 141 25.66 -9.93 15.41
CA THR A 141 24.81 -8.75 15.49
C THR A 141 25.58 -7.58 16.08
N LYS A 142 25.32 -6.37 15.61
CA LYS A 142 25.81 -5.15 16.25
C LYS A 142 24.65 -4.26 16.61
N GLU A 143 24.51 -3.98 17.91
CA GLU A 143 23.53 -3.01 18.42
C GLU A 143 23.91 -1.61 17.92
N CYS A 144 22.90 -0.87 17.48
CA CYS A 144 23.05 0.50 17.02
C CYS A 144 22.90 1.47 18.19
N GLU A 145 23.80 2.43 18.27
CA GLU A 145 23.62 3.60 19.13
C GLU A 145 22.53 4.50 18.57
N ILE A 146 21.71 5.06 19.47
CA ILE A 146 20.63 5.96 19.11
C ILE A 146 21.07 7.39 19.40
N ASP A 147 21.36 8.14 18.33
CA ASP A 147 21.52 9.59 18.38
C ASP A 147 20.29 10.26 17.76
N GLN A 148 19.57 11.04 18.57
CA GLN A 148 18.35 11.74 18.14
C GLN A 148 18.61 12.75 17.03
N ALA A 149 19.85 13.25 16.85
CA ALA A 149 20.19 14.19 15.79
C ALA A 149 20.05 13.58 14.38
N TYR A 150 20.17 12.24 14.26
CA TYR A 150 20.01 11.52 12.99
C TYR A 150 18.58 11.04 12.73
N LEU A 151 17.65 11.24 13.67
CA LEU A 151 16.28 10.75 13.56
C LEU A 151 15.34 11.88 13.12
N ASP A 152 14.88 11.83 11.87
CA ASP A 152 13.87 12.74 11.34
C ASP A 152 12.51 12.06 11.15
N ASP A 153 11.44 12.74 11.56
CA ASP A 153 10.04 12.34 11.35
C ASP A 153 9.24 13.39 10.55
N SER A 154 9.89 14.46 10.11
CA SER A 154 9.25 15.58 9.41
C SER A 154 8.60 15.11 8.10
N PHE A 155 9.29 14.26 7.34
CA PHE A 155 8.79 13.72 6.08
C PHE A 155 7.50 12.92 6.27
N LEU A 156 7.49 11.94 7.18
CA LEU A 156 6.31 11.11 7.44
C LEU A 156 5.15 11.93 8.02
N THR A 157 5.45 12.88 8.91
CA THR A 157 4.46 13.81 9.47
C THR A 157 3.80 14.62 8.36
N ASN A 158 4.59 15.22 7.47
CA ASN A 158 4.07 16.00 6.34
C ASN A 158 3.20 15.15 5.40
N GLN A 159 3.59 13.91 5.13
CA GLN A 159 2.79 12.98 4.32
C GLN A 159 1.44 12.67 4.98
N ILE A 160 1.42 12.36 6.27
CA ILE A 160 0.19 12.07 7.03
C ILE A 160 -0.71 13.30 7.07
N GLU A 161 -0.17 14.49 7.32
CA GLU A 161 -0.95 15.72 7.32
C GLU A 161 -1.55 16.00 5.94
N HIS A 162 -0.77 15.86 4.88
CA HIS A 162 -1.24 16.07 3.52
C HIS A 162 -2.39 15.11 3.18
N HIS A 163 -2.25 13.82 3.52
CA HIS A 163 -3.29 12.82 3.36
C HIS A 163 -4.57 13.20 4.13
N ASN A 164 -4.44 13.57 5.41
CA ASN A 164 -5.57 13.98 6.24
C ASN A 164 -6.29 15.19 5.67
N ARG A 165 -5.56 16.20 5.14
CA ARG A 165 -6.15 17.37 4.49
C ARG A 165 -7.00 16.98 3.28
N ILE A 166 -6.48 16.10 2.42
CA ILE A 166 -7.21 15.63 1.22
C ILE A 166 -8.45 14.81 1.62
N MET A 167 -8.32 13.89 2.58
CA MET A 167 -9.43 13.07 3.05
C MET A 167 -10.54 13.91 3.71
N ASN A 168 -10.16 14.89 4.54
CA ASN A 168 -11.10 15.82 5.15
C ASN A 168 -11.84 16.65 4.10
N HIS A 169 -11.12 17.20 3.12
CA HIS A 169 -11.72 17.93 2.02
C HIS A 169 -12.70 17.05 1.23
N PHE A 170 -12.30 15.83 0.88
CA PHE A 170 -13.14 14.86 0.20
C PHE A 170 -14.41 14.54 1.00
N HIS A 171 -14.32 14.30 2.31
CA HIS A 171 -15.48 14.04 3.16
C HIS A 171 -16.46 15.21 3.21
N ILE A 172 -15.96 16.44 3.30
CA ILE A 172 -16.80 17.65 3.26
C ILE A 172 -17.54 17.75 1.91
N CYS A 173 -16.81 17.58 0.81
CA CYS A 173 -17.39 17.61 -0.54
C CYS A 173 -18.39 16.48 -0.75
N ASN A 174 -18.10 15.27 -0.27
CA ASN A 174 -18.97 14.11 -0.36
C ASN A 174 -20.27 14.30 0.45
N LYS A 175 -20.18 14.89 1.64
CA LYS A 175 -21.39 15.24 2.43
C LYS A 175 -22.29 16.23 1.69
N LYS A 176 -21.70 17.28 1.08
CA LYS A 176 -22.43 18.25 0.25
C LYS A 176 -23.06 17.57 -0.98
N TYR A 177 -22.30 16.71 -1.65
CA TYR A 177 -22.75 15.93 -2.79
C TYR A 177 -23.94 15.04 -2.44
N THR A 178 -23.85 14.25 -1.37
CA THR A 178 -24.93 13.35 -0.91
C THR A 178 -26.22 14.12 -0.63
N LYS A 179 -26.13 15.30 0.00
CA LYS A 179 -27.30 16.18 0.22
C LYS A 179 -27.91 16.64 -1.11
N LYS A 180 -27.10 17.17 -2.04
CA LYS A 180 -27.54 17.61 -3.37
C LYS A 180 -28.14 16.46 -4.18
N ARG A 181 -27.53 15.28 -4.14
CA ARG A 181 -28.00 14.07 -4.83
C ARG A 181 -29.35 13.61 -4.31
N LYS A 182 -29.56 13.63 -2.98
CA LYS A 182 -30.86 13.31 -2.38
C LYS A 182 -31.95 14.28 -2.83
N GLN A 183 -31.66 15.58 -2.82
CA GLN A 183 -32.59 16.61 -3.30
C GLN A 183 -32.91 16.41 -4.79
N TRP A 184 -31.87 16.27 -5.61
CA TRP A 184 -32.01 15.99 -7.04
C TRP A 184 -32.84 14.73 -7.30
N PHE A 185 -32.59 13.64 -6.56
CA PHE A 185 -33.32 12.38 -6.69
C PHE A 185 -34.81 12.55 -6.35
N ASN A 186 -35.13 13.22 -5.25
CA ASN A 186 -36.52 13.47 -4.87
C ASN A 186 -37.24 14.31 -5.92
N THR A 187 -36.59 15.35 -6.44
CA THR A 187 -37.18 16.21 -7.45
C THR A 187 -37.35 15.50 -8.79
N ILE A 188 -36.33 14.79 -9.28
CA ILE A 188 -36.45 14.07 -10.56
C ILE A 188 -37.47 12.94 -10.50
N MET A 189 -37.68 12.31 -9.34
CA MET A 189 -38.68 11.25 -9.18
C MET A 189 -40.12 11.74 -9.34
N ARG A 190 -40.41 13.03 -9.09
CA ARG A 190 -41.70 13.65 -9.47
C ARG A 190 -41.95 13.50 -10.97
N TYR A 191 -40.93 13.74 -11.77
CA TYR A 191 -41.01 13.67 -13.23
C TYR A 191 -40.68 12.29 -13.80
N LYS A 192 -39.97 11.40 -13.10
CA LYS A 192 -39.69 10.03 -13.60
C LYS A 192 -40.63 8.95 -13.04
N GLY A 193 -41.45 9.26 -12.04
CA GLY A 193 -42.39 8.32 -11.42
C GLY A 193 -43.58 7.95 -12.31
N LYS A 194 -44.59 7.26 -11.76
CA LYS A 194 -45.82 6.92 -12.49
C LYS A 194 -46.58 8.19 -12.90
N LEU A 195 -47.20 8.18 -14.08
CA LEU A 195 -48.01 9.30 -14.59
C LEU A 195 -49.16 9.67 -13.64
N GLN A 196 -49.85 8.68 -13.07
CA GLN A 196 -50.88 8.89 -12.05
C GLN A 196 -50.36 9.69 -10.85
N ASN A 197 -49.13 9.44 -10.39
CA ASN A 197 -48.56 10.18 -9.26
C ASN A 197 -48.32 11.65 -9.62
N ALA A 198 -48.01 11.96 -10.89
CA ALA A 198 -47.77 13.32 -11.33
C ALA A 198 -49.08 14.11 -11.39
N VAL A 199 -50.15 13.55 -11.96
CA VAL A 199 -51.45 14.22 -12.04
C VAL A 199 -52.15 14.35 -10.68
N CYS A 200 -51.69 13.61 -9.66
CA CYS A 200 -52.15 13.75 -8.27
C CYS A 200 -51.21 14.60 -7.38
N ASP A 201 -50.05 15.08 -7.88
CA ASP A 201 -49.13 15.94 -7.13
C ASP A 201 -49.50 17.42 -7.32
N PRO A 202 -49.95 18.14 -6.27
CA PRO A 202 -50.35 19.54 -6.38
C PRO A 202 -49.24 20.46 -6.91
N LEU A 203 -47.98 20.17 -6.58
CA LEU A 203 -46.84 20.95 -7.06
C LEU A 203 -46.61 20.73 -8.55
N PHE A 204 -46.76 19.48 -9.02
CA PHE A 204 -46.69 19.18 -10.45
C PHE A 204 -47.82 19.87 -11.21
N ILE A 205 -49.05 19.82 -10.69
CA ILE A 205 -50.22 20.45 -11.33
C ILE A 205 -50.04 21.96 -11.45
N ALA A 206 -49.52 22.63 -10.41
CA ALA A 206 -49.23 24.06 -10.47
C ALA A 206 -48.20 24.38 -11.57
N GLU A 207 -47.05 23.70 -11.58
CA GLU A 207 -46.00 23.92 -12.58
C GLU A 207 -46.46 23.54 -14.02
N PHE A 208 -47.31 22.53 -14.15
CA PHE A 208 -47.88 22.08 -15.43
C PHE A 208 -48.96 23.03 -15.94
N THR A 209 -49.74 23.63 -15.05
CA THR A 209 -50.72 24.67 -15.39
C THR A 209 -50.04 25.87 -16.06
N ASP A 210 -48.93 26.33 -15.50
CA ASP A 210 -48.16 27.44 -16.06
C ASP A 210 -47.55 27.08 -17.41
N TYR A 211 -47.12 25.82 -17.59
CA TYR A 211 -46.70 25.32 -18.89
C TYR A 211 -47.83 25.31 -19.91
N LEU A 212 -49.02 24.81 -19.57
CA LEU A 212 -50.17 24.81 -20.49
C LEU A 212 -50.58 26.22 -20.89
N LYS A 213 -50.44 27.21 -19.99
CA LYS A 213 -50.65 28.62 -20.32
C LYS A 213 -49.62 29.14 -21.32
N SER A 214 -48.34 28.81 -21.14
CA SER A 214 -47.26 29.29 -22.02
C SER A 214 -47.34 28.72 -23.44
N ILE A 215 -47.99 27.57 -23.63
CA ILE A 215 -48.23 26.96 -24.96
C ILE A 215 -49.66 27.16 -25.47
N HIS A 216 -50.45 28.03 -24.84
CA HIS A 216 -51.85 28.32 -25.21
C HIS A 216 -52.79 27.08 -25.25
N LYS A 217 -52.55 26.10 -24.37
CA LYS A 217 -53.38 24.89 -24.22
C LYS A 217 -54.22 24.86 -22.95
N TYR A 218 -54.05 25.84 -22.06
CA TYR A 218 -54.74 25.88 -20.76
C TYR A 218 -56.27 25.77 -20.88
N GLU A 219 -56.91 26.60 -21.70
CA GLU A 219 -58.38 26.60 -21.82
C GLU A 219 -58.96 25.26 -22.28
N ALA A 220 -58.23 24.51 -23.12
CA ALA A 220 -58.66 23.20 -23.60
C ALA A 220 -58.65 22.12 -22.51
N PHE A 221 -57.86 22.32 -21.44
CA PHE A 221 -57.60 21.29 -20.45
C PHE A 221 -57.85 21.70 -19.00
N LYS A 222 -58.31 22.93 -18.73
CA LYS A 222 -58.48 23.48 -17.37
C LYS A 222 -59.32 22.59 -16.45
N GLU A 223 -60.38 21.97 -16.96
CA GLU A 223 -61.26 21.08 -16.16
C GLU A 223 -60.54 19.82 -15.66
N HIS A 224 -59.53 19.35 -16.40
CA HIS A 224 -58.72 18.18 -16.02
C HIS A 224 -57.67 18.52 -14.94
N LEU A 225 -57.38 19.80 -14.70
CA LEU A 225 -56.41 20.25 -13.69
C LEU A 225 -57.02 20.36 -12.28
N HIS A 226 -58.35 20.51 -12.19
CA HIS A 226 -59.07 20.71 -10.93
C HIS A 226 -59.75 19.45 -10.39
N THR A 227 -59.72 18.36 -11.15
CA THR A 227 -60.35 17.07 -10.81
C THR A 227 -59.28 16.02 -10.51
N HIS A 228 -59.62 14.99 -9.72
CA HIS A 228 -58.75 13.81 -9.57
C HIS A 228 -58.74 13.05 -10.91
N TYR A 229 -57.87 13.48 -11.83
CA TYR A 229 -57.78 12.90 -13.16
C TYR A 229 -57.37 11.43 -13.06
N THR A 230 -58.20 10.56 -13.64
CA THR A 230 -57.94 9.13 -13.75
C THR A 230 -57.92 8.74 -15.22
N TYR A 231 -57.07 7.78 -15.55
CA TYR A 231 -56.96 7.25 -16.91
C TYR A 231 -56.67 5.75 -16.82
N ASP A 232 -57.02 5.03 -17.88
CA ASP A 232 -56.65 3.63 -18.04
C ASP A 232 -55.17 3.54 -18.46
N PRO A 233 -54.29 2.92 -17.65
CA PRO A 233 -52.87 2.74 -17.98
C PRO A 233 -52.63 2.05 -19.32
N ASP A 234 -53.53 1.15 -19.75
CA ASP A 234 -53.39 0.40 -21.00
C ASP A 234 -53.60 1.29 -22.24
N GLN A 235 -54.25 2.45 -22.05
CA GLN A 235 -54.53 3.41 -23.11
C GLN A 235 -53.43 4.46 -23.30
N VAL A 236 -52.46 4.56 -22.37
CA VAL A 236 -51.36 5.55 -22.42
C VAL A 236 -50.57 5.48 -23.72
N LYS A 237 -50.40 4.28 -24.28
CA LYS A 237 -49.71 4.06 -25.57
C LYS A 237 -50.37 4.77 -26.75
N TYR A 238 -51.67 5.08 -26.66
CA TYR A 238 -52.42 5.82 -27.68
C TYR A 238 -52.44 7.33 -27.40
N PHE A 239 -52.27 7.74 -26.14
CA PHE A 239 -52.26 9.16 -25.76
C PHE A 239 -50.96 9.86 -26.12
N LYS A 240 -49.83 9.13 -26.13
CA LYS A 240 -48.49 9.71 -26.37
C LYS A 240 -48.33 10.43 -27.72
N ASP A 241 -49.18 10.10 -28.71
CA ASP A 241 -49.13 10.65 -30.07
C ASP A 241 -50.35 11.55 -30.40
N ASN A 242 -51.24 11.81 -29.43
CA ASN A 242 -52.46 12.58 -29.64
C ASN A 242 -52.41 13.97 -28.98
N PRO A 243 -52.07 15.05 -29.70
CA PRO A 243 -51.94 16.40 -29.13
C PRO A 243 -53.26 17.00 -28.63
N ASN A 244 -54.41 16.38 -28.93
CA ASN A 244 -55.71 16.80 -28.42
C ASN A 244 -56.05 16.12 -27.08
N HIS A 245 -55.22 15.19 -26.60
CA HIS A 245 -55.45 14.48 -25.36
C HIS A 245 -54.67 15.10 -24.19
N PHE A 246 -55.26 15.19 -23.00
CA PHE A 246 -54.61 15.77 -21.81
C PHE A 246 -53.29 15.07 -21.46
N MET A 247 -53.32 13.73 -21.45
CA MET A 247 -52.14 12.91 -21.13
C MET A 247 -50.97 13.09 -22.10
N TYR A 248 -51.22 13.50 -23.34
CA TYR A 248 -50.12 13.86 -24.27
C TYR A 248 -49.27 14.95 -23.65
N TRP A 249 -49.90 16.04 -23.21
CA TRP A 249 -49.19 17.19 -22.64
C TRP A 249 -48.56 16.87 -21.29
N VAL A 250 -49.17 16.01 -20.48
CA VAL A 250 -48.56 15.52 -19.23
C VAL A 250 -47.26 14.76 -19.53
N ILE A 251 -47.26 13.87 -20.53
CA ILE A 251 -46.08 13.10 -20.95
C ILE A 251 -45.00 14.06 -21.48
N GLN A 252 -45.34 14.95 -22.41
CA GLN A 252 -44.40 15.92 -22.98
C GLN A 252 -43.74 16.80 -21.91
N TYR A 253 -44.55 17.34 -20.99
CA TYR A 253 -44.04 18.19 -19.93
C TYR A 253 -43.12 17.43 -18.97
N LYS A 254 -43.53 16.22 -18.59
CA LYS A 254 -42.78 15.33 -17.71
C LYS A 254 -41.44 14.95 -18.31
N ASP A 255 -41.39 14.59 -19.60
CA ASP A 255 -40.15 14.26 -20.30
C ASP A 255 -39.23 15.49 -20.43
N MET A 256 -39.79 16.65 -20.79
CA MET A 256 -39.05 17.92 -20.81
C MET A 256 -38.41 18.22 -19.46
N LYS A 257 -39.18 18.16 -18.37
CA LYS A 257 -38.67 18.42 -17.01
C LYS A 257 -37.69 17.35 -16.54
N ALA A 258 -37.93 16.08 -16.86
CA ALA A 258 -36.99 15.02 -16.55
C ALA A 258 -35.63 15.28 -17.25
N ASN A 259 -35.64 15.68 -18.51
CA ASN A 259 -34.44 16.04 -19.26
C ASN A 259 -33.76 17.27 -18.66
N GLU A 260 -34.51 18.32 -18.30
CA GLU A 260 -33.99 19.50 -17.61
C GLU A 260 -33.30 19.12 -16.28
N TRP A 261 -33.90 18.24 -15.48
CA TRP A 261 -33.29 17.80 -14.23
C TRP A 261 -32.11 16.86 -14.42
N MET A 262 -32.07 16.07 -15.50
CA MET A 262 -30.92 15.23 -15.82
C MET A 262 -29.66 16.04 -16.09
N THR A 263 -29.75 17.24 -16.69
CA THR A 263 -28.59 18.13 -16.87
C THR A 263 -28.10 18.73 -15.55
N LYS A 264 -28.96 18.79 -14.53
CA LYS A 264 -28.63 19.26 -13.17
C LYS A 264 -28.16 18.15 -12.23
N LYS A 265 -27.86 16.94 -12.75
CA LYS A 265 -27.41 15.81 -11.94
C LYS A 265 -26.11 16.16 -11.20
N PRO A 266 -26.06 16.07 -9.86
CA PRO A 266 -24.84 16.34 -9.12
C PRO A 266 -23.69 15.41 -9.55
N ILE A 267 -22.50 15.98 -9.67
CA ILE A 267 -21.27 15.25 -10.02
C ILE A 267 -20.62 14.75 -8.72
N PRO A 268 -20.27 13.46 -8.61
CA PRO A 268 -19.57 12.94 -7.45
C PRO A 268 -18.20 13.61 -7.31
N PRO A 269 -17.75 13.94 -6.09
CA PRO A 269 -16.39 14.43 -5.90
C PRO A 269 -15.39 13.34 -6.28
N SER A 270 -14.31 13.72 -6.95
CA SER A 270 -13.19 12.82 -7.24
C SER A 270 -12.24 12.77 -6.05
N LEU A 271 -11.95 11.57 -5.56
CA LEU A 271 -10.85 11.36 -4.64
C LEU A 271 -9.55 11.34 -5.44
N GLN A 272 -8.59 12.21 -5.08
CA GLN A 272 -7.25 12.16 -5.66
C GLN A 272 -6.60 10.81 -5.31
N LYS A 273 -5.82 10.23 -6.23
CA LYS A 273 -5.05 9.02 -5.94
C LYS A 273 -4.01 9.37 -4.87
N LEU A 274 -4.13 8.75 -3.70
CA LEU A 274 -3.22 8.93 -2.58
C LEU A 274 -2.34 7.69 -2.42
N PRO A 275 -1.04 7.85 -2.16
CA PRO A 275 -0.21 6.73 -1.74
C PRO A 275 -0.72 6.20 -0.40
N ASN A 276 -0.64 4.88 -0.21
CA ASN A 276 -0.97 4.25 1.07
C ASN A 276 0.20 4.43 2.03
N ILE A 277 0.27 5.61 2.67
CA ILE A 277 1.37 6.00 3.57
C ILE A 277 1.53 4.99 4.70
N GLU A 278 0.43 4.51 5.26
CA GLU A 278 0.44 3.53 6.35
C GLU A 278 1.07 2.20 5.89
N PHE A 279 0.73 1.73 4.70
CA PHE A 279 1.33 0.53 4.13
C PHE A 279 2.82 0.72 3.81
N CYS A 280 3.20 1.83 3.17
CA CYS A 280 4.60 2.09 2.81
C CYS A 280 5.48 2.18 4.07
N ALA A 281 5.10 3.03 5.03
CA ALA A 281 5.87 3.24 6.26
C ALA A 281 5.95 2.00 7.14
N SER A 282 4.89 1.17 7.15
CA SER A 282 4.91 -0.08 7.91
C SER A 282 5.66 -1.22 7.22
N THR A 283 5.90 -1.12 5.91
CA THR A 283 6.75 -2.04 5.16
C THR A 283 8.23 -1.66 5.28
N GLN A 284 8.55 -0.37 5.24
CA GLN A 284 9.90 0.18 5.41
C GLN A 284 10.04 0.79 6.81
N LEU A 285 10.31 -0.06 7.80
CA LEU A 285 10.28 0.32 9.22
C LEU A 285 11.31 1.39 9.60
N SER A 286 12.35 1.62 8.78
CA SER A 286 13.30 2.72 8.94
C SER A 286 12.61 4.09 8.94
N MET A 287 11.47 4.23 8.25
CA MET A 287 10.63 5.44 8.26
C MET A 287 9.97 5.71 9.62
N LEU A 288 9.90 4.70 10.49
CA LEU A 288 9.21 4.78 11.78
C LEU A 288 10.18 4.93 12.96
N ARG A 289 11.49 4.97 12.73
CA ARG A 289 12.54 4.96 13.78
C ARG A 289 12.25 5.94 14.91
N TYR A 290 12.06 7.22 14.57
CA TYR A 290 11.79 8.28 15.54
C TYR A 290 10.58 7.96 16.43
N ARG A 291 9.45 7.60 15.81
CA ARG A 291 8.19 7.31 16.53
C ARG A 291 8.32 6.05 17.40
N LEU A 292 8.93 5.00 16.87
CA LEU A 292 9.09 3.74 17.58
C LEU A 292 10.01 3.89 18.79
N ILE A 293 11.13 4.59 18.64
CA ILE A 293 12.09 4.84 19.73
C ILE A 293 11.44 5.68 20.83
N ARG A 294 10.74 6.75 20.45
CA ARG A 294 10.10 7.66 21.41
C ARG A 294 9.06 6.94 22.28
N GLU A 295 8.29 6.04 21.68
CA GLU A 295 7.14 5.41 22.34
C GLU A 295 7.49 4.06 23.00
N ASN A 296 8.64 3.47 22.68
CA ASN A 296 9.04 2.14 23.16
C ASN A 296 10.48 2.17 23.71
N GLN A 297 10.64 2.52 24.99
CA GLN A 297 11.96 2.67 25.63
C GLN A 297 12.83 1.40 25.65
N LYS A 298 12.22 0.21 25.53
CA LYS A 298 12.95 -1.07 25.48
C LYS A 298 13.35 -1.49 24.07
N LEU A 299 12.88 -0.76 23.05
CA LEU A 299 13.16 -1.09 21.67
C LEU A 299 14.62 -0.75 21.36
N LYS A 300 15.34 -1.74 20.85
CA LYS A 300 16.70 -1.57 20.36
C LYS A 300 16.72 -1.68 18.84
N TYR A 301 17.79 -1.17 18.24
CA TYR A 301 18.09 -1.36 16.84
C TYR A 301 19.42 -2.11 16.71
N PHE A 302 19.51 -2.97 15.72
CA PHE A 302 20.75 -3.70 15.44
C PHE A 302 20.90 -3.93 13.94
N THR A 303 22.11 -4.28 13.54
CA THR A 303 22.43 -4.78 12.21
C THR A 303 22.89 -6.22 12.32
N ILE A 304 22.61 -7.02 11.30
CA ILE A 304 23.05 -8.43 11.22
C ILE A 304 24.12 -8.52 10.17
N TYR A 305 25.25 -9.11 10.52
CA TYR A 305 26.35 -9.40 9.63
C TYR A 305 26.43 -10.91 9.42
N ILE A 306 26.20 -11.36 8.19
CA ILE A 306 26.40 -12.74 7.78
C ILE A 306 27.69 -12.81 6.96
N THR A 307 28.71 -13.44 7.54
CA THR A 307 30.01 -13.63 6.91
C THR A 307 30.01 -14.97 6.19
N ILE A 308 30.37 -14.97 4.90
CA ILE A 308 30.50 -16.18 4.08
C ILE A 308 31.94 -16.33 3.62
N SER A 309 32.61 -17.37 4.11
CA SER A 309 34.00 -17.69 3.76
C SER A 309 34.03 -18.94 2.87
N LYS A 310 34.97 -18.99 1.93
CA LYS A 310 35.22 -20.15 1.07
C LYS A 310 36.67 -20.61 1.15
N ASN A 311 36.89 -21.90 0.93
CA ASN A 311 38.24 -22.40 0.63
C ASN A 311 38.61 -22.04 -0.83
N ASN A 312 39.76 -21.39 -1.04
CA ASN A 312 40.23 -20.94 -2.34
C ASN A 312 40.52 -22.08 -3.31
N ASP A 313 40.85 -23.27 -2.80
CA ASP A 313 41.22 -24.42 -3.63
C ASP A 313 40.00 -25.18 -4.18
N CYS A 314 38.78 -24.69 -3.88
CA CYS A 314 37.55 -25.31 -4.37
C CYS A 314 37.29 -24.98 -5.85
N SER A 315 37.30 -25.99 -6.71
CA SER A 315 36.98 -25.86 -8.14
C SER A 315 35.52 -26.16 -8.49
N LYS A 316 34.71 -26.58 -7.51
CA LYS A 316 33.30 -26.93 -7.76
C LYS A 316 32.46 -25.69 -8.03
N LYS A 317 31.43 -25.82 -8.87
CA LYS A 317 30.36 -24.81 -8.93
C LYS A 317 29.34 -25.08 -7.84
N LEU A 318 28.87 -24.02 -7.21
CA LEU A 318 27.87 -24.09 -6.16
C LEU A 318 26.50 -23.71 -6.70
N TYR A 319 25.53 -24.59 -6.49
CA TYR A 319 24.15 -24.40 -6.92
C TYR A 319 23.26 -24.10 -5.73
N PHE A 320 22.25 -23.26 -5.93
CA PHE A 320 21.20 -23.01 -4.97
C PHE A 320 19.83 -23.30 -5.55
N LYS A 321 18.87 -23.65 -4.70
CA LYS A 321 17.47 -23.81 -5.09
C LYS A 321 16.74 -22.49 -4.84
N ASP A 322 16.17 -21.90 -5.88
CA ASP A 322 15.39 -20.67 -5.79
C ASP A 322 14.18 -20.88 -4.86
N HIS A 323 14.02 -20.03 -3.85
CA HIS A 323 12.92 -20.17 -2.88
C HIS A 323 11.53 -20.01 -3.52
N ARG A 324 11.39 -19.17 -4.55
CA ARG A 324 10.11 -18.88 -5.17
C ARG A 324 9.72 -19.91 -6.21
N HIS A 325 10.68 -20.35 -7.02
CA HIS A 325 10.44 -21.23 -8.16
C HIS A 325 10.84 -22.69 -7.91
N HIS A 326 11.58 -22.96 -6.84
CA HIS A 326 12.11 -24.28 -6.50
C HIS A 326 13.03 -24.89 -7.57
N LEU A 327 13.62 -24.05 -8.42
CA LEU A 327 14.56 -24.43 -9.47
C LEU A 327 16.00 -24.31 -8.99
N TRP A 328 16.86 -25.24 -9.39
CA TRP A 328 18.31 -25.14 -9.15
C TRP A 328 18.91 -24.12 -10.11
N ARG A 329 19.67 -23.18 -9.56
CA ARG A 329 20.31 -22.07 -10.27
C ARG A 329 21.75 -21.92 -9.79
N THR A 330 22.53 -21.22 -10.60
CA THR A 330 23.94 -20.90 -10.33
C THR A 330 24.11 -19.42 -10.53
N MET A 331 24.55 -18.69 -9.51
CA MET A 331 24.87 -17.27 -9.67
C MET A 331 26.38 -17.07 -9.73
N CYS A 332 26.84 -16.01 -10.37
CA CYS A 332 28.13 -15.38 -10.11
C CYS A 332 27.94 -13.87 -9.89
N ARG A 333 28.88 -13.23 -9.21
CA ARG A 333 28.93 -11.78 -9.01
C ARG A 333 29.87 -11.17 -10.04
N MET A 334 29.51 -10.02 -10.58
CA MET A 334 30.34 -9.23 -11.49
C MET A 334 30.10 -7.73 -11.23
N ILE A 335 31.07 -6.89 -11.60
CA ILE A 335 30.90 -5.44 -11.58
C ILE A 335 30.37 -5.01 -12.95
N ASP A 336 29.23 -4.34 -12.98
CA ASP A 336 28.67 -3.67 -14.15
C ASP A 336 28.41 -2.20 -13.80
N ASN A 337 28.83 -1.25 -14.64
CA ASN A 337 28.74 0.20 -14.38
C ASN A 337 29.25 0.66 -12.99
N ASN A 338 30.33 0.04 -12.48
CA ASN A 338 30.90 0.26 -11.14
C ASN A 338 30.01 -0.23 -9.97
N GLU A 339 28.96 -0.99 -10.24
CA GLU A 339 28.07 -1.58 -9.23
C GLU A 339 28.17 -3.11 -9.24
N PRO A 340 28.16 -3.77 -8.07
CA PRO A 340 28.20 -5.23 -8.00
C PRO A 340 26.81 -5.82 -8.27
N HIS A 341 26.72 -6.76 -9.20
CA HIS A 341 25.48 -7.48 -9.50
C HIS A 341 25.70 -8.99 -9.48
N SER A 342 24.64 -9.74 -9.17
CA SER A 342 24.62 -11.20 -9.28
C SER A 342 23.87 -11.64 -10.54
N PHE A 343 24.51 -12.44 -11.38
CA PHE A 343 24.01 -12.95 -12.66
C PHE A 343 23.86 -14.47 -12.64
N ASP A 344 22.85 -15.01 -13.32
CA ASP A 344 22.77 -16.46 -13.59
C ASP A 344 23.85 -16.87 -14.61
N ILE A 345 24.46 -18.05 -14.41
CA ILE A 345 25.49 -18.62 -15.30
C ILE A 345 25.27 -20.08 -15.69
#